data_AF-A0A2G8JY92-F1
#
_entry.id   AF-A0A2G8JY92-F1
#
_cell.length_a   1.000
_cell.length_b   1.000
_cell.length_c   1.000
_cell.angle_alpha   90.00
_cell.angle_beta   90.00
_cell.angle_gamma   90.00
#
_symmetry.space_group_name_H-M   'P 1'
#
loop_
_entity.id
_entity.type
_entity.pdbx_description
1 polymer ?
#
loop_
_entity_poly.entity_id
_entity_poly.type
_entity_poly.pdbx_seq_one_letter_code
_entity_poly.pdbx_strand_id
1 'polypeptide(L)'
;MTRQRRSKTIRPIRRVIEGRDVPLPSSWSNFISSPDNKSDLARFLSEQLLENAPPDKEVVVAGGFENEQEVKSSHTATNIMPLRASHEEADTRLVLHAVNIPFDTVVVSAQDTDVLLLLVAHFHRVQCNHLWMMAGTKKKRKYIPVDAVRQKLPTGSENALLPFPH
;
A
#
# COMPACT_ATOMS: atom_id res chain seq x y z
N MET A 1 4.69 14.64 -1.14
CA MET A 1 3.84 15.87 -1.16
C MET A 1 2.37 15.58 -0.78
N THR A 2 2.03 15.54 0.51
CA THR A 2 0.68 15.11 0.95
C THR A 2 -0.47 16.01 0.43
N ARG A 3 -1.45 15.39 -0.23
CA ARG A 3 -2.73 15.98 -0.70
C ARG A 3 -3.47 16.78 0.39
N GLN A 4 -3.54 18.10 0.24
CA GLN A 4 -4.23 19.02 1.16
C GLN A 4 -5.68 19.26 0.67
N ARG A 5 -6.66 18.56 1.24
CA ARG A 5 -8.09 18.79 0.94
C ARG A 5 -8.61 19.93 1.82
N ARG A 6 -9.20 20.97 1.20
CA ARG A 6 -9.89 22.06 1.91
C ARG A 6 -11.10 21.53 2.69
N SER A 7 -11.10 21.69 4.02
CA SER A 7 -12.29 21.54 4.87
C SER A 7 -12.14 22.35 6.16
N LYS A 8 -13.24 22.97 6.61
CA LYS A 8 -13.48 23.70 7.89
C LYS A 8 -12.35 23.59 8.89
N THR A 9 -11.81 24.71 9.39
CA THR A 9 -10.67 24.85 10.32
C THR A 9 -10.52 23.71 11.35
N ILE A 10 -10.03 22.55 10.92
CA ILE A 10 -9.63 21.45 11.79
C ILE A 10 -8.32 21.92 12.37
N ARG A 11 -8.30 22.24 13.66
CA ARG A 11 -7.05 22.57 14.35
C ARG A 11 -6.27 21.27 14.55
N PRO A 12 -5.12 21.09 13.90
CA PRO A 12 -4.33 19.89 14.07
C PRO A 12 -3.86 19.81 15.52
N ILE A 13 -3.88 18.61 16.10
CA ILE A 13 -3.33 18.36 17.44
C ILE A 13 -2.08 17.52 17.26
N ARG A 14 -0.90 18.09 17.54
CA ARG A 14 0.36 17.35 17.50
C ARG A 14 0.41 16.35 18.65
N ARG A 15 0.84 15.13 18.35
CA ARG A 15 1.15 14.10 19.34
C ARG A 15 2.28 13.23 18.81
N VAL A 16 3.45 13.35 19.44
CA VAL A 16 4.66 12.58 19.09
C VAL A 16 4.41 11.11 19.43
N ILE A 17 4.81 10.21 18.52
CA ILE A 17 4.68 8.76 18.70
C ILE A 17 6.08 8.20 18.93
N GLU A 18 6.40 7.99 20.21
CA GLU A 18 7.70 7.49 20.67
C GLU A 18 7.66 6.00 21.02
N GLY A 19 6.47 5.38 21.09
CA GLY A 19 6.32 3.98 21.45
C GLY A 19 4.88 3.51 21.65
N ARG A 20 4.72 2.27 22.10
CA ARG A 20 3.42 1.60 22.31
C ARG A 20 2.57 2.22 23.43
N ASP A 21 3.20 2.90 24.38
CA ASP A 21 2.53 3.48 25.55
C ASP A 21 1.83 4.82 25.26
N VAL A 22 2.02 5.36 24.05
CA VAL A 22 1.38 6.62 23.64
C VAL A 22 -0.14 6.40 23.51
N PRO A 23 -0.97 7.14 24.28
CA PRO A 23 -2.43 6.97 24.22
C PRO A 23 -2.98 7.30 22.85
N LEU A 24 -4.02 6.57 22.44
CA LEU A 24 -4.77 6.89 21.23
C LEU A 24 -5.35 8.32 21.30
N PRO A 25 -5.39 9.05 20.18
CA PRO A 25 -5.98 10.38 20.15
C PRO A 25 -7.49 10.32 20.40
N SER A 26 -7.99 11.17 21.28
CA SER A 26 -9.43 11.31 21.54
C SER A 26 -10.19 11.86 20.33
N SER A 27 -9.53 12.66 19.50
CA SER A 27 -10.06 13.14 18.21
C SER A 27 -9.17 12.69 17.06
N TRP A 28 -9.59 11.61 16.38
CA TRP A 28 -8.85 11.07 15.24
C TRP A 28 -8.72 12.07 14.09
N SER A 29 -9.79 12.85 13.80
CA SER A 29 -9.79 13.83 12.71
C SER A 29 -8.78 14.96 12.90
N ASN A 30 -8.64 15.46 14.13
CA ASN A 30 -7.67 16.52 14.45
C ASN A 30 -6.24 15.97 14.53
N PHE A 31 -6.08 14.71 14.95
CA PHE A 31 -4.78 14.06 14.97
C PHE A 31 -4.27 13.79 13.56
N ILE A 32 -5.08 13.15 12.70
CA ILE A 32 -4.67 12.74 11.36
C ILE A 32 -4.57 13.92 10.39
N SER A 33 -5.01 15.13 10.74
CA SER A 33 -4.82 16.31 9.89
C SER A 33 -3.40 16.88 9.96
N SER A 34 -2.62 16.53 10.99
CA SER A 34 -1.20 16.89 11.11
C SER A 34 -0.33 15.97 10.23
N PRO A 35 0.47 16.50 9.29
CA PRO A 35 1.42 15.71 8.52
C PRO A 35 2.43 14.97 9.40
N ASP A 36 2.96 15.63 10.44
CA ASP A 36 3.95 15.03 11.35
C ASP A 36 3.39 13.81 12.08
N ASN A 37 2.12 13.87 12.52
CA ASN A 37 1.46 12.72 13.13
C ASN A 37 1.28 11.56 12.14
N LYS A 38 1.00 11.85 10.86
CA LYS A 38 0.91 10.80 9.83
C LYS A 38 2.26 10.14 9.63
N SER A 39 3.32 10.93 9.53
CA SER A 39 4.69 10.44 9.34
C SER A 39 5.12 9.59 10.53
N ASP A 40 4.93 10.08 11.75
CA ASP A 40 5.22 9.33 12.98
C ASP A 40 4.43 8.04 13.07
N LEU A 41 3.13 8.06 12.75
CA LEU A 41 2.29 6.88 12.80
C LEU A 41 2.71 5.85 11.75
N ALA A 42 3.00 6.29 10.53
CA ALA A 42 3.46 5.41 9.46
C ALA A 42 4.82 4.76 9.81
N ARG A 43 5.75 5.55 10.37
CA ARG A 43 7.06 5.06 10.85
C ARG A 43 6.89 4.02 11.94
N PHE A 44 6.16 4.38 12.99
CA PHE A 44 5.92 3.52 14.13
C PHE A 44 5.25 2.20 13.69
N LEU A 45 4.20 2.25 12.87
CA LEU A 45 3.54 1.03 12.38
C LEU A 45 4.49 0.15 11.56
N SER A 46 5.35 0.74 10.73
CA SER A 46 6.32 -0.02 9.92
C SER A 46 7.40 -0.69 10.77
N GLU A 47 7.93 0.02 11.76
CA GLU A 47 8.88 -0.53 12.74
C GLU A 47 8.25 -1.67 13.54
N GLN A 48 7.02 -1.47 14.03
CA GLN A 48 6.30 -2.50 14.78
C GLN A 48 5.96 -3.73 13.93
N LEU A 49 5.64 -3.56 12.64
CA LEU A 49 5.40 -4.68 11.74
C LEU A 49 6.66 -5.52 11.50
N LEU A 50 7.82 -4.88 11.41
CA LEU A 50 9.12 -5.56 11.27
C LEU A 50 9.51 -6.30 12.55
N GLU A 51 9.41 -5.63 13.70
CA GLU A 51 9.79 -6.19 15.02
C GLU A 51 8.93 -7.39 15.42
N ASN A 52 7.65 -7.38 15.04
CA ASN A 52 6.70 -8.43 15.40
C ASN A 52 6.35 -9.33 14.19
N ALA A 53 7.25 -9.41 13.21
CA ALA A 53 7.09 -10.33 12.08
C ALA A 53 6.93 -11.78 12.60
N PRO A 54 5.89 -12.52 12.16
CA PRO A 54 5.73 -13.91 12.55
C PRO A 54 6.93 -14.76 12.12
N PRO A 55 7.38 -15.76 12.91
CA PRO A 55 8.59 -16.54 12.59
C PRO A 55 8.55 -17.29 11.27
N ASP A 56 7.34 -17.62 10.79
CA ASP A 56 7.07 -18.35 9.56
C ASP A 56 6.80 -17.43 8.36
N LYS A 57 6.94 -16.11 8.53
CA LYS A 57 6.56 -15.12 7.52
C LYS A 57 7.61 -14.03 7.39
N GLU A 58 7.74 -13.56 6.16
CA GLU A 58 8.47 -12.34 5.89
C GLU A 58 7.51 -11.16 5.85
N VAL A 59 7.91 -10.06 6.49
CA VAL A 59 7.22 -8.78 6.43
C VAL A 59 8.11 -7.78 5.72
N VAL A 60 7.58 -7.19 4.65
CA VAL A 60 8.24 -6.11 3.90
C VAL A 60 7.39 -4.85 4.02
N VAL A 61 8.01 -3.73 4.35
CA VAL A 61 7.37 -2.42 4.53
C VAL A 61 8.03 -1.37 3.64
N ALA A 62 7.23 -0.49 3.04
CA ALA A 62 7.66 0.46 2.00
C ALA A 62 7.13 1.89 2.22
N GLY A 63 6.99 2.30 3.48
CA GLY A 63 6.50 3.63 3.83
C GLY A 63 6.79 4.00 5.28
N GLY A 64 6.67 5.29 5.60
CA GLY A 64 6.92 5.80 6.96
C GLY A 64 8.40 6.05 7.29
N PHE A 65 9.30 6.00 6.32
CA PHE A 65 10.72 6.27 6.52
C PHE A 65 11.10 7.69 6.07
N GLU A 66 12.25 8.18 6.54
CA GLU A 66 12.79 9.50 6.13
C GLU A 66 13.08 9.54 4.63
N ASN A 67 13.63 8.45 4.09
CA ASN A 67 13.80 8.29 2.66
C ASN A 67 12.53 7.65 2.07
N GLU A 68 11.82 8.40 1.22
CA GLU A 68 10.58 7.95 0.59
C GLU A 68 10.76 6.69 -0.29
N GLN A 69 11.98 6.39 -0.75
CA GLN A 69 12.28 5.20 -1.55
C GLN A 69 12.63 3.97 -0.70
N GLU A 70 12.73 4.14 0.61
CA GLU A 70 13.19 3.09 1.50
C GLU A 70 12.14 1.98 1.64
N VAL A 71 12.65 0.75 1.57
CA VAL A 71 11.94 -0.49 1.83
C VAL A 71 12.76 -1.26 2.83
N LYS A 72 12.11 -1.92 3.78
CA LYS A 72 12.76 -2.78 4.77
C LYS A 72 12.06 -4.14 4.80
N SER A 73 12.83 -5.19 5.07
CA SER A 73 12.31 -6.53 5.30
C SER A 73 12.67 -6.99 6.72
N SER A 74 11.82 -7.82 7.31
CA SER A 74 12.12 -8.55 8.55
C SER A 74 13.20 -9.61 8.32
N HIS A 75 13.47 -10.01 7.08
CA HIS A 75 14.54 -10.91 6.69
C HIS A 75 15.68 -10.16 6.00
N THR A 76 16.89 -10.25 6.56
CA THR A 76 18.07 -9.52 6.07
C THR A 76 18.60 -10.03 4.72
N ALA A 77 18.29 -11.27 4.35
CA ALA A 77 18.74 -11.88 3.10
C ALA A 77 17.87 -11.50 1.88
N THR A 78 16.72 -10.88 2.09
CA THR A 78 15.78 -10.55 1.01
C THR A 78 16.33 -9.43 0.14
N ASN A 79 16.39 -9.67 -1.17
CA ASN A 79 16.71 -8.62 -2.13
C ASN A 79 15.54 -7.63 -2.28
N ILE A 80 15.60 -6.56 -1.49
CA ILE A 80 14.60 -5.48 -1.48
C ILE A 80 14.81 -4.41 -2.56
N MET A 81 15.92 -4.45 -3.30
CA MET A 81 16.25 -3.40 -4.29
C MET A 81 15.17 -3.19 -5.35
N PRO A 82 14.55 -4.24 -5.93
CA PRO A 82 13.46 -4.07 -6.91
C PRO A 82 12.18 -3.45 -6.34
N LEU A 83 12.04 -3.42 -5.01
CA LEU A 83 10.85 -2.92 -4.33
C LEU A 83 10.95 -1.42 -3.99
N ARG A 84 12.15 -0.83 -4.09
CA ARG A 84 12.36 0.60 -3.87
C ARG A 84 11.64 1.42 -4.95
N ALA A 85 10.94 2.48 -4.54
CA ALA A 85 10.10 3.27 -5.43
C ALA A 85 10.09 4.76 -5.04
N SER A 86 10.16 5.64 -6.03
CA SER A 86 9.86 7.07 -5.86
C SER A 86 8.38 7.40 -6.05
N HIS A 87 7.52 6.38 -6.12
CA HIS A 87 6.08 6.55 -6.31
C HIS A 87 5.46 7.23 -5.09
N GLU A 88 4.72 8.32 -5.25
CA GLU A 88 4.14 9.00 -4.09
C GLU A 88 2.97 8.23 -3.46
N GLU A 89 2.16 7.56 -4.27
CA GLU A 89 0.90 6.96 -3.84
C GLU A 89 1.04 5.48 -3.44
N ALA A 90 0.29 5.03 -2.44
CA ALA A 90 0.41 3.67 -1.89
C ALA A 90 -0.10 2.59 -2.85
N ASP A 91 -1.10 2.91 -3.67
CA ASP A 91 -1.68 2.03 -4.68
C ASP A 91 -0.68 1.67 -5.80
N THR A 92 0.06 2.64 -6.32
CA THR A 92 1.11 2.43 -7.31
C THR A 92 2.30 1.68 -6.71
N ARG A 93 2.62 1.88 -5.42
CA ARG A 93 3.61 1.06 -4.70
C ARG A 93 3.15 -0.39 -4.54
N LEU A 94 1.88 -0.64 -4.22
CA LEU A 94 1.34 -2.00 -4.13
C LEU A 94 1.47 -2.75 -5.47
N VAL A 95 1.20 -2.08 -6.58
CA VAL A 95 1.34 -2.66 -7.93
C VAL A 95 2.80 -2.93 -8.27
N LEU A 96 3.72 -2.03 -7.93
CA LEU A 96 5.16 -2.26 -8.09
C LEU A 96 5.62 -3.50 -7.31
N HIS A 97 5.16 -3.66 -6.07
CA HIS A 97 5.48 -4.85 -5.27
C HIS A 97 4.95 -6.12 -5.94
N ALA A 98 3.69 -6.12 -6.41
CA ALA A 98 3.12 -7.26 -7.11
C ALA A 98 3.92 -7.65 -8.36
N VAL A 99 4.44 -6.67 -9.11
CA VAL A 99 5.26 -6.91 -10.31
C VAL A 99 6.63 -7.55 -9.98
N ASN A 100 7.22 -7.21 -8.84
CA ASN A 100 8.60 -7.57 -8.53
C ASN A 100 8.76 -8.72 -7.53
N ILE A 101 7.67 -9.30 -7.03
CA ILE A 101 7.72 -10.45 -6.11
C ILE A 101 7.78 -11.77 -6.89
N PRO A 102 8.63 -12.73 -6.47
CA PRO A 102 8.85 -13.98 -7.20
C PRO A 102 7.82 -15.07 -6.81
N PHE A 103 6.58 -14.70 -6.51
CA PHE A 103 5.56 -15.63 -6.03
C PHE A 103 4.51 -15.89 -7.11
N ASP A 104 4.15 -17.17 -7.27
CA ASP A 104 3.20 -17.58 -8.30
C ASP A 104 1.73 -17.24 -7.97
N THR A 105 1.44 -17.01 -6.70
CA THR A 105 0.13 -16.54 -6.23
C THR A 105 0.31 -15.27 -5.43
N VAL A 106 -0.36 -14.21 -5.89
CA VAL A 106 -0.30 -12.87 -5.31
C VAL A 106 -1.70 -12.42 -4.94
N VAL A 107 -1.85 -11.98 -3.68
CA VAL A 107 -3.09 -11.37 -3.19
C VAL A 107 -2.80 -9.95 -2.73
N VAL A 108 -3.34 -8.98 -3.45
CA VAL A 108 -3.23 -7.55 -3.10
C VAL A 108 -4.44 -7.16 -2.24
N SER A 109 -4.20 -6.83 -0.98
CA SER A 109 -5.24 -6.38 -0.06
C SER A 109 -5.41 -4.87 -0.10
N ALA A 110 -6.50 -4.38 -0.68
CA ALA A 110 -6.81 -2.95 -0.72
C ALA A 110 -8.33 -2.71 -0.75
N GLN A 111 -8.76 -1.56 -0.24
CA GLN A 111 -10.15 -1.10 -0.35
C GLN A 111 -10.36 -0.13 -1.49
N ASP A 112 -9.28 0.51 -1.94
CA ASP A 112 -9.32 1.51 -2.99
C ASP A 112 -9.52 0.85 -4.35
N THR A 113 -10.48 1.35 -5.14
CA THR A 113 -10.78 0.84 -6.47
C THR A 113 -9.66 1.15 -7.47
N ASP A 114 -8.87 2.19 -7.21
CA ASP A 114 -7.77 2.58 -8.10
C ASP A 114 -6.70 1.48 -8.14
N VAL A 115 -6.50 0.75 -7.04
CA VAL A 115 -5.65 -0.45 -7.00
C VAL A 115 -6.14 -1.53 -7.97
N LEU A 116 -7.45 -1.79 -8.04
CA LEU A 116 -7.98 -2.79 -8.98
C LEU A 116 -7.68 -2.40 -10.42
N LEU A 117 -7.92 -1.12 -10.77
CA LEU A 117 -7.70 -0.60 -12.11
C LEU A 117 -6.23 -0.70 -12.49
N LEU A 118 -5.33 -0.29 -11.59
CA LEU A 118 -3.88 -0.40 -11.80
C LEU A 118 -3.43 -1.86 -11.97
N LEU A 119 -3.94 -2.79 -11.16
CA LEU A 119 -3.61 -4.21 -11.28
C LEU A 119 -4.08 -4.80 -12.62
N VAL A 120 -5.27 -4.43 -13.10
CA VAL A 120 -5.79 -4.87 -14.40
C VAL A 120 -4.96 -4.27 -15.54
N ALA A 121 -4.65 -2.97 -15.49
CA ALA A 121 -3.87 -2.29 -16.51
C ALA A 121 -2.44 -2.84 -16.61
N HIS A 122 -1.81 -3.14 -15.47
CA HIS A 122 -0.45 -3.66 -15.40
C HIS A 122 -0.34 -5.18 -15.27
N PHE A 123 -1.45 -5.92 -15.46
CA PHE A 123 -1.47 -7.38 -15.30
C PHE A 123 -0.37 -8.08 -16.11
N HIS A 124 -0.11 -7.61 -17.34
CA HIS A 124 0.92 -8.16 -18.23
C HIS A 124 2.36 -8.05 -17.70
N ARG A 125 2.60 -7.20 -16.70
CA ARG A 125 3.91 -7.03 -16.05
C ARG A 125 4.08 -7.93 -14.82
N VAL A 126 2.98 -8.43 -14.25
CA VAL A 126 2.99 -9.26 -13.05
C VAL A 126 3.36 -10.69 -13.44
N GLN A 127 4.43 -11.21 -12.87
CA GLN A 127 4.96 -12.54 -13.19
C GLN A 127 4.39 -13.62 -12.26
N CYS A 128 3.08 -13.81 -12.27
CA CYS A 128 2.41 -14.82 -11.46
C CYS A 128 1.24 -15.48 -12.21
N ASN A 129 0.94 -16.75 -11.92
CA ASN A 129 -0.23 -17.44 -12.48
C ASN A 129 -1.56 -16.97 -11.85
N HIS A 130 -1.53 -16.52 -10.60
CA HIS A 130 -2.75 -16.19 -9.86
C HIS A 130 -2.64 -14.82 -9.17
N LEU A 131 -3.26 -13.80 -9.77
CA LEU A 131 -3.36 -12.46 -9.17
C LEU A 131 -4.79 -12.16 -8.70
N TRP A 132 -4.93 -11.85 -7.42
CA TRP A 132 -6.20 -11.52 -6.80
C TRP A 132 -6.13 -10.18 -6.08
N MET A 133 -7.23 -9.45 -6.10
CA MET A 133 -7.45 -8.35 -5.16
C MET A 133 -8.40 -8.79 -4.06
N MET A 134 -7.98 -8.66 -2.81
CA MET A 134 -8.84 -8.84 -1.64
C MET A 134 -9.39 -7.48 -1.20
N ALA A 135 -10.70 -7.30 -1.30
CA ALA A 135 -11.42 -6.08 -0.93
C ALA A 135 -12.53 -6.35 0.09
N GLY A 136 -13.09 -5.28 0.66
CA GLY A 136 -14.20 -5.35 1.61
C GLY A 136 -13.78 -5.56 3.07
N THR A 137 -14.75 -5.49 3.97
CA THR A 137 -14.49 -5.62 5.42
C THR A 137 -14.40 -7.09 5.84
N LYS A 138 -13.96 -7.35 7.09
CA LYS A 138 -13.92 -8.71 7.67
C LYS A 138 -15.23 -9.50 7.49
N LYS A 139 -16.39 -8.83 7.54
CA LYS A 139 -17.72 -9.45 7.39
C LYS A 139 -18.15 -9.68 5.94
N LYS A 140 -17.59 -8.94 4.99
CA LYS A 140 -17.96 -8.95 3.56
C LYS A 140 -16.71 -8.92 2.68
N ARG A 141 -15.79 -9.84 2.94
CA ARG A 141 -14.56 -9.97 2.18
C ARG A 141 -14.87 -10.52 0.79
N LYS A 142 -14.27 -9.94 -0.24
CA LYS A 142 -14.37 -10.37 -1.63
C LYS A 142 -12.96 -10.59 -2.17
N TYR A 143 -12.79 -11.70 -2.89
CA TYR A 143 -11.59 -11.96 -3.69
C TYR A 143 -11.98 -11.77 -5.15
N ILE A 144 -11.33 -10.82 -5.81
CA ILE A 144 -11.58 -10.47 -7.19
C ILE A 144 -10.41 -11.03 -8.02
N PRO A 145 -10.66 -12.01 -8.91
CA PRO A 145 -9.62 -12.55 -9.80
C PRO A 145 -9.28 -11.52 -10.87
N VAL A 146 -8.05 -10.98 -10.83
CA VAL A 146 -7.64 -9.89 -11.73
C VAL A 146 -7.48 -10.41 -13.17
N ASP A 147 -6.98 -11.63 -13.32
CA ASP A 147 -6.85 -12.35 -14.59
C ASP A 147 -8.21 -12.54 -15.27
N ALA A 148 -9.23 -12.97 -14.52
CA ALA A 148 -10.57 -13.19 -15.08
C ALA A 148 -11.30 -11.86 -15.39
N VAL A 149 -11.03 -10.79 -14.62
CA VAL A 149 -11.51 -9.45 -14.98
C VAL A 149 -10.86 -9.00 -16.29
N ARG A 150 -9.53 -9.16 -16.41
CA ARG A 150 -8.76 -8.79 -17.61
C ARG A 150 -9.26 -9.52 -18.86
N GLN A 151 -9.53 -10.83 -18.77
CA GLN A 151 -10.03 -11.64 -19.89
C GLN A 151 -11.43 -11.23 -20.36
N LYS A 152 -12.23 -10.60 -19.50
CA LYS A 152 -13.59 -10.12 -19.85
C LYS A 152 -13.60 -8.73 -20.46
N LEU A 153 -12.47 -8.02 -20.45
CA LEU A 153 -12.36 -6.70 -21.05
C LEU A 153 -12.10 -6.82 -22.57
N PRO A 154 -12.70 -5.95 -23.41
CA PRO A 154 -12.37 -5.88 -24.82
C PRO A 154 -10.88 -5.64 -25.04
N THR A 155 -10.28 -6.31 -26.02
CA THR A 155 -8.87 -6.13 -26.38
C THR A 155 -8.55 -4.64 -26.62
N GLY A 156 -7.53 -4.12 -25.94
CA GLY A 156 -7.09 -2.72 -26.05
C GLY A 156 -7.76 -1.74 -25.09
N SER A 157 -8.82 -2.16 -24.38
CA SER A 157 -9.51 -1.29 -23.40
C SER A 157 -8.70 -1.02 -22.13
N GLU A 158 -7.71 -1.86 -21.83
CA GLU A 158 -6.74 -1.66 -20.74
C GLU A 158 -5.97 -0.34 -20.86
N ASN A 159 -5.71 0.11 -22.10
CA ASN A 159 -5.00 1.35 -22.36
C ASN A 159 -5.88 2.58 -22.09
N ALA A 160 -7.20 2.39 -22.04
CA ALA A 160 -8.17 3.43 -21.68
C ALA A 160 -8.48 3.46 -20.17
N LEU A 161 -8.01 2.47 -19.40
CA LEU A 161 -8.19 2.46 -17.94
C LEU A 161 -7.31 3.48 -17.22
N LEU A 162 -6.20 3.86 -17.85
CA LEU A 162 -5.29 4.87 -17.31
C LEU A 162 -5.50 6.19 -18.06
N PRO A 163 -5.59 7.33 -17.35
CA PRO A 163 -5.84 8.63 -17.97
C PRO A 163 -4.69 9.11 -18.87
N PHE A 164 -3.52 8.45 -18.84
CA PHE A 164 -2.37 8.77 -19.67
C PHE A 164 -1.69 7.49 -20.18
N PRO A 165 -1.38 7.38 -21.50
CA PRO A 165 -0.56 6.30 -22.02
C PRO A 165 0.89 6.45 -21.53
N HIS A 166 1.52 5.32 -21.18
CA HIS A 166 2.93 5.22 -20.79
C HIS A 166 3.88 5.26 -21.99
#